data_AF-A0ABC9XWW6-F1
#
_entry.id   AF-A0ABC9XWW6-F1
#
_cell.length_a   1.000
_cell.length_b   1.000
_cell.length_c   1.000
_cell.angle_alpha   90.00
_cell.angle_beta   90.00
_cell.angle_gamma   90.00
#
_symmetry.space_group_name_H-M   'P 1'
#
loop_
_entity.id
_entity.type
_entity.pdbx_description
1 polymer ?
#
loop_
_entity_poly.entity_id
_entity_poly.type
_entity_poly.pdbx_seq_one_letter_code
_entity_poly.pdbx_strand_id
1 'polypeptide(L)'
;MTRHGKNCTAGAVYTYHEKKKDTAASGYGTQRVRVGRDAVKDFDCCCLSLQPCRDPVVTPDGFLYEREAILGFLLHRRAEIARQNKAYARQRAQRRREREQRGRAGSPLRGGGAAADATAGPSGTLPSFWIPSLTPEAGAERLRKPDPVVRCPMSGRRLRVADLVPVRFCPAEPGLSRGELLARGERYVCAVTRDALSNATPCAVLRPSGAVVTLDCVERLIRKEMRDPLSGDPLGEGDIIVLQRGGTGFAGSGICLEAKKSRPVMQA
;
A
#
# COMPACT_ATOMS: atom_id res chain seq x y z
N MET A 1 37.43 20.00 -25.56
CA MET A 1 36.70 19.29 -26.63
C MET A 1 36.49 17.84 -26.21
N THR A 2 35.39 17.54 -25.55
CA THR A 2 35.00 16.16 -25.25
C THR A 2 34.57 15.48 -26.54
N ARG A 3 35.31 14.43 -26.91
CA ARG A 3 35.14 13.64 -28.13
C ARG A 3 33.76 12.99 -28.10
N HIS A 4 32.74 13.68 -28.63
CA HIS A 4 31.42 13.12 -28.83
C HIS A 4 31.61 11.97 -29.82
N GLY A 5 31.47 10.73 -29.35
CA GLY A 5 31.65 9.54 -30.19
C GLY A 5 30.76 9.63 -31.41
N LYS A 6 31.35 9.80 -32.60
CA LYS A 6 30.65 9.94 -33.89
C LYS A 6 29.93 8.66 -34.34
N ASN A 7 29.99 7.58 -33.55
CA ASN A 7 29.21 6.37 -33.75
C ASN A 7 28.29 6.17 -32.55
N CYS A 8 27.24 6.97 -32.47
CA CYS A 8 26.11 6.67 -31.60
C CYS A 8 25.20 5.64 -32.30
N THR A 9 25.69 4.42 -32.46
CA THR A 9 24.86 3.25 -32.86
C THR A 9 23.89 2.82 -31.76
N ALA A 10 23.93 3.50 -30.60
CA ALA A 10 22.96 3.39 -29.52
C ALA A 10 21.83 4.44 -29.60
N GLY A 11 21.72 5.16 -30.72
CA GLY A 11 20.55 5.99 -31.00
C GLY A 11 19.32 5.10 -31.18
N ALA A 12 18.26 5.35 -30.42
CA ALA A 12 17.01 4.64 -30.65
C ALA A 12 16.50 4.95 -32.07
N VAL A 13 16.38 3.91 -32.90
CA VAL A 13 15.82 4.01 -34.27
C VAL A 13 14.47 4.70 -34.27
N TYR A 14 13.66 4.42 -33.25
CA TYR A 14 12.38 5.06 -33.02
C TYR A 14 12.50 6.27 -32.09
N THR A 15 11.88 7.37 -32.51
CA THR A 15 11.62 8.53 -31.67
C THR A 15 10.69 8.16 -30.49
N TYR A 16 10.70 8.99 -29.43
CA TYR A 16 9.79 8.79 -28.30
C TYR A 16 8.31 8.71 -28.73
N HIS A 17 7.92 9.51 -29.73
CA HIS A 17 6.56 9.53 -30.24
C HIS A 17 6.19 8.26 -31.01
N GLU A 18 7.10 7.73 -31.84
CA GLU A 18 6.88 6.46 -32.55
C GLU A 18 6.79 5.30 -31.57
N LYS A 19 7.71 5.23 -30.58
CA LYS A 19 7.62 4.22 -29.51
C LYS A 19 6.29 4.28 -28.78
N LYS A 20 5.79 5.49 -28.46
CA LYS A 20 4.51 5.65 -27.78
C LYS A 20 3.33 5.22 -28.66
N LYS A 21 3.38 5.52 -29.97
CA LYS A 21 2.36 5.12 -30.95
C LYS A 21 2.34 3.60 -31.14
N ASP A 22 3.50 2.97 -31.29
CA ASP A 22 3.64 1.53 -31.44
C ASP A 22 3.27 0.79 -30.17
N THR A 23 3.65 1.32 -28.99
CA THR A 23 3.22 0.78 -27.69
C THR A 23 1.70 0.82 -27.57
N ALA A 24 1.06 1.92 -27.98
CA ALA A 24 -0.40 2.06 -27.94
C ALA A 24 -1.10 1.10 -28.92
N ALA A 25 -0.65 1.04 -30.18
CA ALA A 25 -1.24 0.20 -31.23
C ALA A 25 -1.02 -1.30 -30.98
N SER A 26 0.18 -1.68 -30.56
CA SER A 26 0.56 -3.09 -30.39
C SER A 26 0.03 -3.70 -29.08
N GLY A 27 -0.44 -2.88 -28.13
CA GLY A 27 -0.94 -3.41 -26.86
C GLY A 27 0.16 -3.92 -25.92
N TYR A 28 1.43 -3.64 -26.17
CA TYR A 28 2.53 -4.05 -25.30
C TYR A 28 2.93 -2.93 -24.35
N GLY A 29 3.59 -3.26 -23.24
CA GLY A 29 4.05 -2.30 -22.24
C GLY A 29 2.97 -1.72 -21.33
N THR A 30 3.35 -0.72 -20.52
CA THR A 30 2.44 -0.09 -19.56
C THR A 30 1.62 1.00 -20.24
N GLN A 31 0.33 0.74 -20.45
CA GLN A 31 -0.59 1.71 -21.04
C GLN A 31 -1.45 2.37 -19.98
N ARG A 32 -1.72 3.66 -20.14
CA ARG A 32 -2.75 4.38 -19.36
C ARG A 32 -4.05 4.30 -20.14
N VAL A 33 -5.05 3.62 -19.59
CA VAL A 33 -6.35 3.41 -20.23
C VAL A 33 -7.45 3.81 -19.27
N ARG A 34 -8.48 4.49 -19.80
CA ARG A 34 -9.70 4.77 -19.05
C ARG A 34 -10.49 3.47 -18.91
N VAL A 35 -10.72 3.05 -17.67
CA VAL A 35 -11.43 1.79 -17.41
C VAL A 35 -12.93 2.06 -17.28
N GLY A 36 -13.73 1.12 -17.77
CA GLY A 36 -15.20 1.19 -17.69
C GLY A 36 -15.73 1.02 -16.26
N ARG A 37 -17.05 1.14 -16.12
CA ARG A 37 -17.78 0.96 -14.85
C ARG A 37 -17.46 -0.37 -14.17
N ASP A 38 -17.25 -1.43 -14.95
CA ASP A 38 -17.06 -2.80 -14.44
C ASP A 38 -15.77 -2.98 -13.62
N ALA A 39 -14.81 -2.08 -13.75
CA ALA A 39 -13.58 -2.09 -12.94
C ALA A 39 -13.71 -1.29 -11.63
N VAL A 40 -14.85 -0.61 -11.43
CA VAL A 40 -15.16 0.14 -10.24
C VAL A 40 -15.91 -0.76 -9.28
N LYS A 41 -15.35 -0.92 -8.08
CA LYS A 41 -15.99 -1.65 -6.97
C LYS A 41 -17.26 -0.91 -6.54
N ASP A 42 -18.34 -1.65 -6.28
CA ASP A 42 -19.55 -1.12 -5.64
C ASP A 42 -19.31 -0.61 -4.21
N PHE A 43 -20.16 0.30 -3.75
CA PHE A 43 -19.98 1.01 -2.48
C PHE A 43 -20.10 0.09 -1.26
N ASP A 44 -20.88 -0.99 -1.37
CA ASP A 44 -21.13 -1.99 -0.32
C ASP A 44 -20.11 -3.14 -0.32
N CYS A 45 -19.20 -3.18 -1.29
CA CYS A 45 -18.22 -4.25 -1.42
C CYS A 45 -16.95 -4.01 -0.58
N CYS A 46 -16.24 -5.07 -0.21
CA CYS A 46 -15.00 -5.01 0.54
C CYS A 46 -13.81 -4.65 -0.37
N CYS A 47 -12.87 -3.83 0.10
CA CYS A 47 -11.66 -3.49 -0.67
C CYS A 47 -10.66 -4.66 -0.83
N LEU A 48 -10.77 -5.72 -0.02
CA LEU A 48 -9.91 -6.91 -0.12
C LEU A 48 -10.56 -8.04 -0.91
N SER A 49 -11.79 -8.43 -0.55
CA SER A 49 -12.49 -9.55 -1.21
C SER A 49 -13.25 -9.14 -2.47
N LEU A 50 -13.49 -7.83 -2.68
CA LEU A 50 -14.32 -7.29 -3.77
C LEU A 50 -15.76 -7.85 -3.80
N GLN A 51 -16.19 -8.49 -2.71
CA GLN A 51 -17.53 -9.02 -2.53
C GLN A 51 -18.37 -8.09 -1.64
N PRO A 52 -19.71 -8.10 -1.77
CA PRO A 52 -20.60 -7.36 -0.89
C PRO A 52 -20.36 -7.73 0.58
N CYS A 53 -20.10 -6.75 1.44
CA CYS A 53 -19.73 -6.99 2.84
C CYS A 53 -20.89 -7.61 3.63
N ARG A 54 -20.60 -8.60 4.49
CA ARG A 54 -21.57 -9.10 5.48
C ARG A 54 -21.53 -8.26 6.75
N ASP A 55 -20.35 -8.21 7.37
CA ASP A 55 -20.03 -7.38 8.51
C ASP A 55 -19.04 -6.28 8.08
N PRO A 56 -19.54 -5.15 7.56
CA PRO A 56 -18.70 -4.07 7.08
C PRO A 56 -18.05 -3.33 8.25
N VAL A 57 -16.76 -3.05 8.10
CA VAL A 57 -15.97 -2.19 8.97
C VAL A 57 -15.23 -1.17 8.12
N VAL A 58 -15.11 0.06 8.61
CA VAL A 58 -14.43 1.14 7.92
C VAL A 58 -13.19 1.56 8.69
N THR A 59 -12.13 1.90 7.95
CA THR A 59 -10.94 2.55 8.52
C THR A 59 -11.17 4.06 8.66
N PRO A 60 -10.37 4.77 9.48
CA PRO A 60 -10.48 6.23 9.59
C PRO A 60 -10.27 6.98 8.27
N ASP A 61 -9.63 6.32 7.30
CA ASP A 61 -9.37 6.87 5.96
C ASP A 61 -10.56 6.69 5.00
N GLY A 62 -11.61 5.99 5.42
CA GLY A 62 -12.82 5.78 4.62
C GLY A 62 -12.81 4.53 3.74
N PHE A 63 -11.91 3.56 3.96
CA PHE A 63 -11.91 2.31 3.20
C PHE A 63 -12.79 1.26 3.88
N LEU A 64 -13.71 0.69 3.11
CA LEU A 64 -14.63 -0.36 3.55
C LEU A 64 -14.00 -1.75 3.43
N TYR A 65 -14.03 -2.51 4.52
CA TYR A 65 -13.57 -3.89 4.58
C TYR A 65 -14.62 -4.78 5.22
N GLU A 66 -14.53 -6.07 4.94
CA GLU A 66 -15.19 -7.09 5.74
C GLU A 66 -14.35 -7.38 6.98
N ARG A 67 -15.02 -7.49 8.13
CA ARG A 67 -14.36 -7.66 9.44
C ARG A 67 -13.38 -8.84 9.44
N GLU A 68 -13.77 -9.98 8.90
CA GLU A 68 -12.92 -11.18 8.85
C GLU A 68 -11.69 -10.97 7.95
N ALA A 69 -11.90 -10.40 6.77
CA ALA A 69 -10.84 -10.16 5.80
C ALA A 69 -9.75 -9.23 6.33
N ILE A 70 -10.14 -8.11 6.96
CA ILE A 70 -9.16 -7.16 7.52
C ILE A 70 -8.44 -7.73 8.74
N LEU A 71 -9.14 -8.46 9.61
CA LEU A 71 -8.51 -9.10 10.77
C LEU A 71 -7.52 -10.18 10.33
N GLY A 72 -7.88 -11.01 9.35
CA GLY A 72 -7.00 -11.99 8.74
C GLY A 72 -5.73 -11.34 8.16
N PHE A 73 -5.89 -10.24 7.42
CA PHE A 73 -4.78 -9.46 6.89
C PHE A 73 -3.87 -8.91 8.02
N LEU A 74 -4.44 -8.35 9.09
CA LEU A 74 -3.67 -7.81 10.20
C LEU A 74 -2.88 -8.90 10.94
N LEU A 75 -3.47 -10.07 11.15
CA LEU A 75 -2.79 -11.22 11.75
C LEU A 75 -1.63 -11.71 10.88
N HIS A 76 -1.88 -11.88 9.57
CA HIS A 76 -0.86 -12.27 8.61
C HIS A 76 0.31 -11.28 8.61
N ARG A 77 0.02 -9.98 8.55
CA ARG A 77 1.06 -8.94 8.51
C ARG A 77 1.86 -8.85 9.81
N ARG A 78 1.21 -9.02 10.97
CA ARG A 78 1.90 -9.12 12.26
C ARG A 78 2.83 -10.33 12.33
N ALA A 79 2.39 -11.48 11.83
CA ALA A 79 3.20 -12.69 11.77
C ALA A 79 4.43 -12.51 10.87
N GLU A 80 4.26 -11.86 9.72
CA GLU A 80 5.36 -11.55 8.80
C GLU A 80 6.39 -10.61 9.44
N ILE A 81 5.94 -9.53 10.07
CA ILE A 81 6.81 -8.59 10.81
C ILE A 81 7.55 -9.32 11.93
N ALA A 82 6.89 -10.22 12.66
CA ALA A 82 7.53 -11.03 13.69
C ALA A 82 8.62 -11.95 13.12
N ARG A 83 8.38 -12.59 11.97
CA ARG A 83 9.39 -13.41 11.26
C ARG A 83 10.59 -12.57 10.82
N GLN A 84 10.34 -11.40 10.22
CA GLN A 84 11.38 -10.46 9.78
C GLN A 84 12.20 -9.94 10.97
N ASN A 85 11.55 -9.61 12.10
CA ASN A 85 12.23 -9.18 13.31
C ASN A 85 13.12 -10.27 13.91
N LYS A 86 12.66 -11.54 13.89
CA LYS A 86 13.45 -12.69 14.32
C LYS A 86 14.68 -12.91 13.43
N ALA A 87 14.52 -12.80 12.11
CA ALA A 87 15.63 -12.89 11.15
C ALA A 87 16.65 -11.76 11.36
N TYR A 88 16.17 -10.52 11.52
CA TYR A 88 17.01 -9.36 11.82
C TYR A 88 17.77 -9.51 13.15
N ALA A 89 17.12 -10.01 14.20
CA ALA A 89 17.75 -10.27 15.49
C ALA A 89 18.85 -11.33 15.41
N ARG A 90 18.61 -12.43 14.66
CA ARG A 90 19.61 -13.48 14.39
C ARG A 90 20.84 -12.91 13.67
N GLN A 91 20.62 -12.14 12.60
CA GLN A 91 21.72 -11.52 11.86
C GLN A 91 22.51 -10.54 12.73
N ARG A 92 21.83 -9.75 13.58
CA ARG A 92 22.48 -8.81 14.51
C ARG A 92 23.33 -9.55 15.55
N ALA A 93 22.84 -10.68 16.08
CA ALA A 93 23.58 -11.51 17.03
C ALA A 93 24.82 -12.16 16.39
N GLN A 94 24.70 -12.69 15.17
CA GLN A 94 25.82 -13.26 14.42
C GLN A 94 26.92 -12.22 14.16
N ARG A 95 26.54 -11.01 13.70
CA ARG A 95 27.48 -9.91 13.50
C ARG A 95 28.17 -9.44 14.78
N ARG A 96 27.47 -9.47 15.92
CA ARG A 96 28.06 -9.16 17.22
C ARG A 96 29.15 -10.17 17.58
N ARG A 97 28.87 -11.47 17.42
CA ARG A 97 29.84 -12.55 17.65
C ARG A 97 31.05 -12.46 16.72
N GLU A 98 30.83 -12.20 15.43
CA GLU A 98 31.90 -11.99 14.45
C GLU A 98 32.78 -10.78 14.81
N ARG A 99 32.18 -9.66 15.28
CA ARG A 99 32.94 -8.49 15.76
C ARG A 99 33.73 -8.79 17.02
N GLU A 100 33.17 -9.54 17.97
CA GLU A 100 33.86 -9.95 19.21
C GLU A 100 35.04 -10.90 18.89
N GLN A 101 34.87 -11.84 17.95
CA GLN A 101 35.94 -12.70 17.46
C GLN A 101 37.04 -11.92 16.73
N ARG A 102 36.67 -10.97 15.85
CA ARG A 102 37.63 -10.07 15.19
C ARG A 102 38.37 -9.18 16.19
N GLY A 103 37.69 -8.69 17.23
CA GLY A 103 38.30 -7.90 18.30
C GLY A 103 39.29 -8.71 19.16
N ARG A 104 39.00 -9.99 19.42
CA ARG A 104 39.93 -10.91 20.10
C ARG A 104 41.13 -11.29 19.23
N ALA A 105 40.95 -11.49 17.93
CA ALA A 105 42.04 -11.78 16.99
C ALA A 105 42.88 -10.54 16.64
N GLY A 106 42.35 -9.33 16.85
CA GLY A 106 42.98 -8.06 16.53
C GLY A 106 43.77 -7.39 17.66
N SER A 107 44.25 -8.13 18.66
CA SER A 107 45.21 -7.61 19.65
C SER A 107 46.63 -8.02 19.25
N PRO A 108 47.34 -7.25 18.40
CA PRO A 108 48.77 -7.43 18.27
C PRO A 108 49.46 -6.93 19.54
N LEU A 109 50.47 -7.65 19.99
CA LEU A 109 51.37 -7.21 21.05
C LEU A 109 51.80 -5.76 20.79
N ARG A 110 51.57 -4.89 21.77
CA ARG A 110 52.22 -3.59 21.88
C ARG A 110 53.69 -3.84 22.22
N GLY A 111 54.53 -3.96 21.19
CA GLY A 111 55.98 -4.09 21.33
C GLY A 111 56.72 -3.32 20.23
N GLY A 112 57.52 -2.33 20.65
CA GLY A 112 58.70 -1.82 19.91
C GLY A 112 58.43 -0.92 18.71
N GLY A 113 58.84 0.35 18.81
CA GLY A 113 58.73 1.32 17.72
C GLY A 113 59.81 1.21 16.64
N ALA A 114 59.57 1.89 15.52
CA ALA A 114 60.56 2.61 14.73
C ALA A 114 59.79 3.44 13.67
N ALA A 115 60.08 4.73 13.63
CA ALA A 115 59.72 5.60 12.52
C ALA A 115 60.62 5.28 11.32
N ALA A 116 60.04 5.15 10.12
CA ALA A 116 60.73 5.36 8.85
C ALA A 116 59.73 5.62 7.72
N ASP A 117 60.20 6.39 6.76
CA ASP A 117 59.51 7.24 5.79
C ASP A 117 59.30 6.57 4.42
N ALA A 118 58.44 7.20 3.61
CA ALA A 118 58.37 7.24 2.14
C ALA A 118 58.12 5.96 1.29
N THR A 119 56.96 6.00 0.61
CA THR A 119 56.72 5.64 -0.80
C THR A 119 57.15 4.26 -1.33
N ALA A 120 56.20 3.32 -1.40
CA ALA A 120 56.11 2.30 -2.44
C ALA A 120 54.65 1.86 -2.60
N GLY A 121 54.14 1.79 -3.84
CA GLY A 121 52.76 1.47 -4.16
C GLY A 121 52.31 0.10 -3.61
N PRO A 122 51.00 -0.15 -3.47
CA PRO A 122 50.52 -1.37 -2.85
C PRO A 122 50.79 -2.56 -3.78
N SER A 123 51.81 -3.36 -3.48
CA SER A 123 51.88 -4.77 -3.89
C SER A 123 50.88 -5.60 -3.07
N GLY A 124 49.60 -5.22 -3.17
CA GLY A 124 48.48 -5.94 -2.61
C GLY A 124 47.79 -6.71 -3.73
N THR A 125 47.77 -8.03 -3.61
CA THR A 125 47.08 -8.96 -4.52
C THR A 125 45.71 -8.40 -4.92
N LEU A 126 45.57 -7.99 -6.18
CA LEU A 126 44.30 -7.50 -6.69
C LEU A 126 43.28 -8.65 -6.65
N PRO A 127 42.07 -8.44 -6.10
CA PRO A 127 41.04 -9.47 -6.07
C PRO A 127 40.68 -9.83 -7.51
N SER A 128 41.12 -11.00 -7.95
CA SER A 128 40.80 -11.53 -9.26
C SER A 128 39.49 -12.27 -9.16
N PHE A 129 38.44 -11.68 -9.72
CA PHE A 129 37.09 -12.25 -9.77
C PHE A 129 37.04 -13.67 -10.37
N TRP A 130 38.03 -14.03 -11.19
CA TRP A 130 38.12 -15.33 -11.86
C TRP A 130 38.85 -16.42 -11.05
N ILE A 131 39.43 -16.09 -9.89
CA ILE A 131 40.09 -17.06 -9.02
C ILE A 131 39.12 -17.39 -7.86
N PRO A 132 38.59 -18.63 -7.75
CA PRO A 132 37.58 -18.99 -6.75
C PRO A 132 37.95 -18.75 -5.28
N SER A 133 39.24 -18.60 -4.96
CA SER A 133 39.72 -18.26 -3.61
C SER A 133 39.87 -16.75 -3.35
N LEU A 134 39.81 -15.92 -4.39
CA LEU A 134 39.89 -14.45 -4.33
C LEU A 134 38.61 -13.78 -4.83
N THR A 135 37.57 -14.56 -5.12
CA THR A 135 36.23 -14.04 -5.40
C THR A 135 35.75 -13.29 -4.16
N PRO A 136 35.30 -12.03 -4.30
CA PRO A 136 34.66 -11.34 -3.20
C PRO A 136 33.38 -12.11 -2.87
N GLU A 137 33.39 -12.86 -1.78
CA GLU A 137 32.16 -13.46 -1.25
C GLU A 137 31.15 -12.33 -1.05
N ALA A 138 29.97 -12.47 -1.66
CA ALA A 138 28.90 -11.50 -1.48
C ALA A 138 28.56 -11.44 0.02
N GLY A 139 29.09 -10.44 0.71
CA GLY A 139 28.93 -10.32 2.15
C GLY A 139 27.44 -10.35 2.49
N ALA A 140 27.07 -11.22 3.44
CA ALA A 140 25.67 -11.47 3.80
C ALA A 140 24.87 -10.16 3.85
N GLU A 141 23.85 -10.06 3.00
CA GLU A 141 23.09 -8.82 2.77
C GLU A 141 22.58 -8.27 4.11
N ARG A 142 22.90 -7.01 4.42
CA ARG A 142 22.49 -6.38 5.70
C ARG A 142 20.98 -6.20 5.70
N LEU A 143 20.26 -7.07 6.42
CA LEU A 143 18.83 -6.91 6.63
C LEU A 143 18.61 -5.58 7.36
N ARG A 144 17.75 -4.73 6.79
CA ARG A 144 17.32 -3.49 7.46
C ARG A 144 16.39 -3.85 8.61
N LYS A 145 16.34 -2.97 9.63
CA LYS A 145 15.37 -3.12 10.73
C LYS A 145 13.96 -3.08 10.13
N PRO A 146 13.14 -4.13 10.30
CA PRO A 146 11.76 -4.12 9.83
C PRO A 146 10.97 -3.03 10.55
N ASP A 147 10.06 -2.35 9.83
CA ASP A 147 9.12 -1.42 10.45
C ASP A 147 8.07 -2.23 11.24
N PRO A 148 7.89 -1.98 12.56
CA PRO A 148 6.90 -2.69 13.36
C PRO A 148 5.46 -2.28 13.04
N VAL A 149 5.27 -1.20 12.29
CA VAL A 149 3.95 -0.62 12.04
C VAL A 149 3.21 -1.41 10.96
N VAL A 150 2.06 -1.97 11.35
CA VAL A 150 1.10 -2.56 10.41
C VAL A 150 0.35 -1.43 9.70
N ARG A 151 0.31 -1.49 8.37
CA ARG A 151 -0.27 -0.47 7.50
C ARG A 151 -1.52 -0.99 6.81
N CYS A 152 -2.45 -0.08 6.54
CA CYS A 152 -3.63 -0.34 5.72
C CYS A 152 -3.19 -0.73 4.29
N PRO A 153 -3.81 -1.76 3.68
CA PRO A 153 -3.44 -2.24 2.35
C PRO A 153 -3.73 -1.21 1.25
N MET A 154 -4.70 -0.30 1.46
CA MET A 154 -5.06 0.72 0.47
C MET A 154 -4.41 2.08 0.75
N SER A 155 -4.40 2.54 2.01
CA SER A 155 -3.93 3.89 2.35
C SER A 155 -2.46 3.97 2.75
N GLY A 156 -1.82 2.85 3.10
CA GLY A 156 -0.44 2.84 3.61
C GLY A 156 -0.24 3.50 4.99
N ARG A 157 -1.31 4.03 5.60
CA ARG A 157 -1.31 4.61 6.95
C ARG A 157 -1.33 3.51 8.01
N ARG A 158 -0.90 3.85 9.24
CA ARG A 158 -0.91 2.91 10.36
C ARG A 158 -2.34 2.48 10.67
N LEU A 159 -2.57 1.18 10.83
CA LEU A 159 -3.89 0.63 11.15
C LEU A 159 -3.82 -0.28 12.38
N ARG A 160 -4.69 -0.02 13.36
CA ARG A 160 -4.92 -0.91 14.51
C ARG A 160 -6.37 -1.39 14.50
N VAL A 161 -6.62 -2.50 15.20
CA VAL A 161 -7.96 -3.09 15.31
C VAL A 161 -8.95 -2.12 15.98
N ALA A 162 -8.49 -1.36 16.98
CA ALA A 162 -9.31 -0.36 17.68
C ALA A 162 -9.70 0.84 16.80
N ASP A 163 -8.96 1.08 15.71
CA ASP A 163 -9.26 2.18 14.79
C ASP A 163 -10.37 1.78 13.78
N LEU A 164 -10.83 0.52 13.78
CA LEU A 164 -11.90 0.02 12.90
C LEU A 164 -13.26 0.34 13.48
N VAL A 165 -14.11 0.98 12.68
CA VAL A 165 -15.47 1.35 13.05
C VAL A 165 -16.46 0.41 12.36
N PRO A 166 -17.38 -0.25 13.08
CA PRO A 166 -18.42 -1.06 12.45
C PRO A 166 -19.41 -0.18 11.69
N VAL A 167 -19.81 -0.60 10.50
CA VAL A 167 -20.76 0.12 9.65
C VAL A 167 -22.11 -0.59 9.67
N ARG A 168 -23.19 0.18 9.74
CA ARG A 168 -24.57 -0.31 9.66
C ARG A 168 -25.24 0.36 8.46
N PHE A 169 -25.43 -0.42 7.40
CA PHE A 169 -26.20 0.05 6.25
C PHE A 169 -27.70 -0.12 6.52
N CYS A 170 -28.48 0.90 6.19
CA CYS A 170 -29.94 0.83 6.22
C CYS A 170 -30.43 0.24 4.89
N PRO A 171 -31.12 -0.92 4.88
CA PRO A 171 -31.69 -1.47 3.65
C PRO A 171 -32.81 -0.55 3.13
N ALA A 172 -32.95 -0.45 1.82
CA ALA A 172 -34.03 0.32 1.19
C ALA A 172 -35.41 -0.24 1.56
N GLU A 173 -35.54 -1.56 1.59
CA GLU A 173 -36.74 -2.26 2.04
C GLU A 173 -36.37 -3.21 3.21
N PRO A 174 -36.84 -2.93 4.44
CA PRO A 174 -36.42 -3.65 5.65
C PRO A 174 -36.98 -5.07 5.81
N GLY A 175 -37.59 -5.66 4.76
CA GLY A 175 -38.19 -6.99 4.80
C GLY A 175 -37.61 -8.02 3.83
N LEU A 176 -36.70 -7.61 2.94
CA LEU A 176 -36.15 -8.51 1.91
C LEU A 176 -34.93 -9.28 2.44
N SER A 177 -34.78 -10.51 1.94
CA SER A 177 -33.58 -11.30 2.19
C SER A 177 -32.38 -10.69 1.47
N ARG A 178 -31.16 -10.97 1.97
CA ARG A 178 -29.91 -10.43 1.41
C ARG A 178 -29.75 -10.73 -0.09
N GLY A 179 -30.17 -11.91 -0.54
CA GLY A 179 -30.07 -12.29 -1.96
C GLY A 179 -30.95 -11.43 -2.86
N GLU A 180 -32.16 -11.09 -2.40
CA GLU A 180 -33.11 -10.26 -3.15
C GLU A 180 -32.69 -8.79 -3.15
N LEU A 181 -32.10 -8.31 -2.05
CA LEU A 181 -31.49 -6.98 -2.00
C LEU A 181 -30.36 -6.85 -3.01
N LEU A 182 -29.51 -7.87 -3.17
CA LEU A 182 -28.40 -7.85 -4.13
C LEU A 182 -28.85 -7.80 -5.60
N ALA A 183 -30.00 -8.40 -5.90
CA ALA A 183 -30.59 -8.39 -7.24
C ALA A 183 -31.16 -7.01 -7.63
N ARG A 184 -31.46 -6.15 -6.65
CA ARG A 184 -31.94 -4.79 -6.90
C ARG A 184 -30.77 -3.82 -7.13
N GLY A 185 -31.03 -2.81 -7.97
CA GLY A 185 -30.07 -1.75 -8.26
C GLY A 185 -29.86 -0.78 -7.09
N GLU A 186 -30.88 -0.57 -6.27
CA GLU A 186 -30.85 0.30 -5.08
C GLU A 186 -30.99 -0.57 -3.83
N ARG A 187 -29.87 -0.80 -3.14
CA ARG A 187 -29.80 -1.76 -2.02
C ARG A 187 -29.96 -1.10 -0.66
N TYR A 188 -29.34 0.06 -0.50
CA TYR A 188 -29.20 0.77 0.77
C TYR A 188 -29.58 2.24 0.64
N VAL A 189 -30.04 2.80 1.74
CA VAL A 189 -30.48 4.19 1.84
C VAL A 189 -29.74 4.92 2.96
N CYS A 190 -29.70 6.24 2.86
CA CYS A 190 -29.20 7.12 3.92
C CYS A 190 -30.03 6.93 5.19
N ALA A 191 -29.36 6.84 6.35
CA ALA A 191 -30.06 6.65 7.62
C ALA A 191 -30.95 7.84 8.03
N VAL A 192 -30.67 9.04 7.52
CA VAL A 192 -31.40 10.28 7.87
C VAL A 192 -32.40 10.66 6.78
N THR A 193 -31.95 10.86 5.54
CA THR A 193 -32.83 11.33 4.44
C THR A 193 -33.53 10.21 3.69
N ARG A 194 -33.11 8.95 3.87
CA ARG A 194 -33.57 7.81 3.07
C ARG A 194 -33.31 7.92 1.57
N ASP A 195 -32.40 8.79 1.14
CA ASP A 195 -31.94 8.84 -0.25
C ASP A 195 -31.17 7.55 -0.61
N ALA A 196 -31.31 7.06 -1.84
CA ALA A 196 -30.60 5.88 -2.32
C ALA A 196 -29.08 6.09 -2.34
N LEU A 197 -28.34 5.16 -1.73
CA LEU A 197 -26.87 5.18 -1.72
C LEU A 197 -26.35 4.50 -3.00
N SER A 198 -25.42 5.16 -3.68
CA SER A 198 -24.79 4.68 -4.90
C SER A 198 -23.32 5.10 -4.95
N ASN A 199 -22.55 4.59 -5.92
CA ASN A 199 -21.16 5.00 -6.13
C ASN A 199 -21.03 6.49 -6.52
N ALA A 200 -22.11 7.11 -7.00
CA ALA A 200 -22.13 8.51 -7.41
C ALA A 200 -22.35 9.46 -6.22
N THR A 201 -23.16 9.04 -5.24
CA THR A 201 -23.49 9.84 -4.07
C THR A 201 -22.37 9.73 -3.03
N PRO A 202 -21.69 10.83 -2.66
CA PRO A 202 -20.67 10.75 -1.63
C PRO A 202 -21.31 10.49 -0.26
N CYS A 203 -20.73 9.53 0.46
CA CYS A 203 -21.24 9.07 1.74
C CYS A 203 -20.19 9.25 2.83
N ALA A 204 -20.65 9.38 4.07
CA ALA A 204 -19.83 9.34 5.27
C ALA A 204 -20.44 8.38 6.30
N VAL A 205 -19.58 7.83 7.16
CA VAL A 205 -19.98 7.03 8.32
C VAL A 205 -19.75 7.85 9.59
N LEU A 206 -20.72 7.83 10.49
CA LEU A 206 -20.58 8.39 11.82
C LEU A 206 -19.98 7.35 12.77
N ARG A 207 -18.90 7.69 13.47
CA ARG A 207 -18.23 6.75 14.39
C ARG A 207 -19.11 6.22 15.54
N PRO A 208 -19.95 7.03 16.22
CA PRO A 208 -20.75 6.56 17.36
C PRO A 208 -21.83 5.56 16.96
N SER A 209 -22.68 5.90 15.97
CA SER A 209 -23.77 5.02 15.52
C SER A 209 -23.34 3.97 14.50
N GLY A 210 -22.23 4.19 13.79
CA GLY A 210 -21.83 3.39 12.63
C GLY A 210 -22.74 3.57 11.42
N ALA A 211 -23.67 4.53 11.45
CA ALA A 211 -24.64 4.74 10.39
C ALA A 211 -24.03 5.44 9.17
N VAL A 212 -24.52 5.08 7.98
CA VAL A 212 -24.10 5.69 6.71
C VAL A 212 -25.05 6.83 6.33
N VAL A 213 -24.49 8.00 6.10
CA VAL A 213 -25.20 9.22 5.73
C VAL A 213 -24.60 9.82 4.46
N THR A 214 -25.39 10.55 3.68
CA THR A 214 -24.86 11.31 2.54
C THR A 214 -24.07 12.52 3.03
N LEU A 215 -23.07 12.97 2.26
CA LEU A 215 -22.34 14.19 2.62
C LEU A 215 -23.26 15.40 2.71
N ASP A 216 -24.28 15.51 1.87
CA ASP A 216 -25.24 16.62 1.93
C ASP A 216 -25.93 16.71 3.30
N CYS A 217 -26.28 15.56 3.90
CA CYS A 217 -26.80 15.51 5.27
C CYS A 217 -25.78 16.00 6.29
N VAL A 218 -24.52 15.58 6.13
CA VAL A 218 -23.43 15.97 7.02
C VAL A 218 -23.24 17.49 7.00
N GLU A 219 -23.21 18.10 5.82
CA GLU A 219 -22.94 19.53 5.68
C GLU A 219 -24.11 20.40 6.14
N ARG A 220 -25.35 19.97 5.87
CA ARG A 220 -26.55 20.78 6.17
C ARG A 220 -27.09 20.62 7.57
N LEU A 221 -27.00 19.42 8.15
CA LEU A 221 -27.59 19.07 9.45
C LEU A 221 -26.49 18.85 10.50
N ILE A 222 -25.61 17.89 10.27
CA ILE A 222 -24.70 17.39 11.31
C ILE A 222 -23.63 18.41 11.68
N ARG A 223 -23.07 19.16 10.71
CA ARG A 223 -22.07 20.20 11.00
C ARG A 223 -22.62 21.38 11.81
N LYS A 224 -23.94 21.59 11.82
CA LYS A 224 -24.56 22.67 12.61
C LYS A 224 -24.71 22.30 14.08
N GLU A 225 -25.15 21.07 14.34
CA GLU A 225 -25.45 20.61 15.71
C GLU A 225 -24.30 19.82 16.34
N MET A 226 -23.37 19.30 15.52
CA MET A 226 -22.25 18.44 15.93
C MET A 226 -22.68 17.29 16.85
N ARG A 227 -23.81 16.67 16.51
CA ARG A 227 -24.41 15.53 17.22
C ARG A 227 -24.90 14.48 16.24
N ASP A 228 -24.84 13.22 16.66
CA ASP A 228 -25.36 12.10 15.88
C ASP A 228 -26.90 12.12 15.90
N PRO A 229 -27.58 12.13 14.74
CA PRO A 229 -29.04 12.18 14.68
C PRO A 229 -29.73 10.88 15.16
N LEU A 230 -29.01 9.75 15.23
CA LEU A 230 -29.58 8.48 15.66
C LEU A 230 -29.28 8.15 17.12
N SER A 231 -28.07 8.45 17.58
CA SER A 231 -27.67 8.15 18.97
C SER A 231 -27.72 9.35 19.92
N GLY A 232 -27.72 10.58 19.39
CA GLY A 232 -27.67 11.80 20.20
C GLY A 232 -26.28 12.13 20.77
N ASP A 233 -25.27 11.30 20.49
CA ASP A 233 -23.91 11.48 20.99
C ASP A 233 -23.23 12.71 20.35
N PRO A 234 -22.38 13.43 21.10
CA PRO A 234 -21.58 14.51 20.53
C PRO A 234 -20.58 13.97 19.50
N LEU A 235 -20.49 14.63 18.34
CA LEU A 235 -19.58 14.27 17.25
C LEU A 235 -18.42 15.27 17.18
N GLY A 236 -17.19 14.76 17.03
CA GLY A 236 -16.05 15.55 16.57
C GLY A 236 -15.90 15.47 15.04
N GLU A 237 -15.09 16.39 14.47
CA GLU A 237 -14.77 16.35 13.03
C GLU A 237 -14.11 15.03 12.61
N GLY A 238 -13.30 14.45 13.50
CA GLY A 238 -12.63 13.16 13.26
C GLY A 238 -13.56 11.94 13.33
N ASP A 239 -14.78 12.08 13.85
CA ASP A 239 -15.80 11.03 13.93
C ASP A 239 -16.62 10.91 12.64
N ILE A 240 -16.50 11.90 11.75
CA ILE A 240 -17.10 11.90 10.43
C ILE A 240 -16.10 11.29 9.45
N ILE A 241 -16.30 10.01 9.12
CA ILE A 241 -15.42 9.27 8.22
C ILE A 241 -16.01 9.33 6.81
N VAL A 242 -15.44 10.13 5.93
CA VAL A 242 -15.85 10.18 4.52
C VAL A 242 -15.45 8.89 3.82
N LEU A 243 -16.42 8.17 3.26
CA LEU A 243 -16.15 6.93 2.53
C LEU A 243 -15.44 7.23 1.21
N GLN A 244 -14.39 6.46 0.95
CA GLN A 244 -13.69 6.52 -0.34
C GLN A 244 -14.61 5.94 -1.40
N ARG A 245 -14.85 6.74 -2.45
CA ARG A 245 -15.71 6.33 -3.56
C ARG A 245 -15.10 5.14 -4.29
N GLY A 246 -15.97 4.28 -4.83
CA GLY A 246 -15.63 3.02 -5.47
C GLY A 246 -14.38 3.15 -6.34
N GLY A 247 -13.31 2.49 -5.92
CA GLY A 247 -12.05 2.43 -6.61
C GLY A 247 -11.36 1.13 -6.29
N THR A 248 -10.97 0.39 -7.31
CA THR A 248 -10.01 -0.70 -7.12
C THR A 248 -8.61 -0.05 -7.05
N GLY A 249 -7.61 -0.73 -6.48
CA GLY A 249 -6.24 -0.18 -6.37
C GLY A 249 -5.58 0.25 -7.71
N PHE A 250 -6.27 0.07 -8.83
CA PHE A 250 -5.88 0.46 -10.19
C PHE A 250 -6.66 1.66 -10.77
N ALA A 251 -7.88 1.96 -10.31
CA ALA A 251 -8.70 3.09 -10.77
C ALA A 251 -9.71 3.49 -9.69
N GLY A 252 -9.87 4.80 -9.47
CA GLY A 252 -10.79 5.37 -8.47
C GLY A 252 -11.84 6.27 -9.10
N SER A 253 -13.11 6.13 -8.70
CA SER A 253 -14.19 7.00 -9.16
C SER A 253 -13.97 8.44 -8.68
N GLY A 254 -14.08 9.39 -9.61
CA GLY A 254 -13.93 10.83 -9.36
C GLY A 254 -12.49 11.35 -9.21
N ILE A 255 -11.51 10.53 -8.82
CA ILE A 255 -10.13 10.99 -8.53
C ILE A 255 -9.10 10.48 -9.57
N CYS A 256 -9.19 9.22 -10.01
CA CYS A 256 -8.24 8.63 -10.96
C CYS A 256 -8.96 7.65 -11.90
N LEU A 257 -9.49 8.18 -13.00
CA LEU A 257 -10.21 7.40 -14.02
C LEU A 257 -9.26 6.63 -14.98
N GLU A 258 -7.96 6.93 -14.93
CA GLU A 258 -6.93 6.25 -15.70
C GLU A 258 -6.30 5.13 -14.87
N ALA A 259 -6.39 3.89 -15.36
CA ALA A 259 -5.59 2.79 -14.82
C ALA A 259 -4.32 2.59 -15.64
N LYS A 260 -3.24 2.20 -14.95
CA LYS A 260 -2.04 1.66 -15.59
C LYS A 260 -2.23 0.17 -15.83
N LYS A 261 -2.47 -0.20 -17.09
CA LYS A 261 -2.51 -1.61 -17.53
C LYS A 261 -1.08 -2.04 -17.86
N SER A 262 -0.48 -2.83 -16.97
CA SER A 262 0.82 -3.45 -17.25
C SER A 262 0.62 -4.66 -18.17
N ARG A 263 1.14 -4.58 -19.39
CA ARG A 263 1.17 -5.70 -20.35
C ARG A 263 2.62 -6.14 -20.56
N PRO A 264 2.87 -7.36 -21.07
CA PRO A 264 4.22 -7.80 -21.38
C PRO A 264 4.96 -6.71 -22.16
N VAL A 265 6.20 -6.45 -21.77
CA VAL A 265 7.09 -5.55 -22.49
C VAL A 265 7.91 -6.44 -23.42
N MET A 266 7.94 -6.14 -24.72
CA MET A 266 8.95 -6.75 -25.58
C MET A 266 10.32 -6.30 -25.08
N GLN A 267 11.13 -7.25 -24.60
CA GLN A 267 12.54 -6.97 -24.35
C GLN A 267 13.14 -6.60 -25.71
N ALA A 268 13.61 -5.35 -25.81
CA ALA A 268 14.33 -4.86 -26.98
C ALA A 268 15.77 -5.37 -26.96
#